data_AF-A0A661MXJ1-F1
#
_entry.id   AF-A0A661MXJ1-F1
#
_cell.length_a   1.000
_cell.length_b   1.000
_cell.length_c   1.000
_cell.angle_alpha   90.00
_cell.angle_beta   90.00
_cell.angle_gamma   90.00
#
_symmetry.space_group_name_H-M   'P 1'
#
loop_
_entity.id
_entity.type
_entity.pdbx_description
1 polymer ?
#
loop_
_entity_poly.entity_id
_entity_poly.type
_entity_poly.pdbx_seq_one_letter_code
_entity_poly.pdbx_strand_id
1 'polypeptide(L)'
;MAPEVLTGKPANEKSDIFCLGIVLWEALTNQRLYDGKTDLEVIMKAREAKVPPLASIRDDVPALLDEVIGGALTKDPDHRFESARELMRALASILKAQPEPTDSAPLARSVEKALKIRGD
;
A
#
# COMPACT_ATOMS: atom_id res chain seq x y z
N MET A 1 -0.49 -8.42 8.23
CA MET A 1 -1.83 -8.58 8.83
C MET A 1 -2.33 -7.22 9.27
N ALA A 2 -3.65 -7.01 9.28
CA ALA A 2 -4.25 -5.76 9.74
C ALA A 2 -4.11 -5.58 11.27
N PRO A 3 -4.01 -4.33 11.78
CA PRO A 3 -3.78 -4.04 13.19
C PRO A 3 -4.83 -4.65 14.13
N GLU A 4 -6.10 -4.59 13.74
CA GLU A 4 -7.21 -5.13 14.51
C GLU A 4 -7.10 -6.65 14.70
N VAL A 5 -6.68 -7.38 13.66
CA VAL A 5 -6.49 -8.83 13.71
C VAL A 5 -5.33 -9.20 14.63
N LEU A 6 -4.24 -8.41 14.59
CA LEU A 6 -3.10 -8.57 15.50
C LEU A 6 -3.48 -8.29 16.97
N THR A 7 -4.57 -7.58 17.22
CA THR A 7 -5.13 -7.36 18.57
C THR A 7 -6.17 -8.41 18.99
N GLY A 8 -6.40 -9.44 18.18
CA GLY A 8 -7.33 -10.53 18.48
C GLY A 8 -8.78 -10.28 18.02
N LYS A 9 -9.05 -9.20 17.28
CA LYS A 9 -10.36 -9.01 16.64
C LYS A 9 -10.49 -9.92 15.41
N PRO A 10 -11.70 -10.38 15.06
CA PRO A 10 -11.90 -11.14 13.84
C PRO A 10 -11.56 -10.29 12.61
N ALA A 11 -11.00 -10.93 11.59
CA ALA A 11 -10.80 -10.30 10.29
C ALA A 11 -12.14 -10.02 9.61
N ASN A 12 -12.21 -8.91 8.89
CA ASN A 12 -13.36 -8.53 8.06
C ASN A 12 -12.89 -7.91 6.73
N GLU A 13 -13.82 -7.39 5.94
CA GLU A 13 -13.54 -6.75 4.65
C GLU A 13 -12.58 -5.55 4.76
N LYS A 14 -12.63 -4.80 5.88
CA LYS A 14 -11.70 -3.69 6.13
C LYS A 14 -10.28 -4.19 6.44
N SER A 15 -10.13 -5.39 7.00
CA SER A 15 -8.82 -6.03 7.20
C SER A 15 -8.18 -6.43 5.86
N ASP A 16 -8.98 -6.91 4.91
CA ASP A 16 -8.51 -7.22 3.55
C ASP A 16 -8.05 -5.96 2.81
N ILE A 17 -8.77 -4.84 2.96
CA ILE A 17 -8.38 -3.53 2.41
C ILE A 17 -7.00 -3.11 2.93
N PHE A 18 -6.75 -3.25 4.22
CA PHE A 18 -5.44 -2.95 4.80
C PHE A 18 -4.34 -3.84 4.23
N CYS A 19 -4.56 -5.16 4.18
CA CYS A 19 -3.59 -6.09 3.62
C CYS A 19 -3.32 -5.83 2.13
N LEU A 20 -4.33 -5.46 1.34
CA LEU A 20 -4.15 -5.02 -0.04
C LEU A 20 -3.32 -3.74 -0.11
N GLY A 21 -3.55 -2.78 0.79
CA GLY A 21 -2.72 -1.58 0.92
C GLY A 21 -1.25 -1.91 1.14
N ILE A 22 -0.94 -2.92 1.98
CA ILE A 22 0.44 -3.40 2.18
C ILE A 22 1.00 -3.90 0.85
N VAL A 23 0.28 -4.79 0.17
CA VAL A 23 0.74 -5.38 -1.10
C VAL A 23 0.99 -4.30 -2.17
N LEU A 24 0.11 -3.31 -2.29
CA LEU A 24 0.27 -2.21 -3.24
C LEU A 24 1.51 -1.37 -2.91
N TRP A 25 1.70 -1.02 -1.63
CA TRP A 25 2.88 -0.27 -1.19
C TRP A 25 4.17 -1.05 -1.46
N GLU A 26 4.24 -2.32 -1.04
CA GLU A 26 5.43 -3.17 -1.23
C GLU A 26 5.72 -3.42 -2.72
N ALA A 27 4.69 -3.56 -3.57
CA ALA A 27 4.87 -3.75 -5.00
C ALA A 27 5.47 -2.50 -5.69
N LEU A 28 5.11 -1.31 -5.21
CA LEU A 28 5.59 -0.04 -5.78
C LEU A 28 6.98 0.34 -5.29
N THR A 29 7.33 -0.02 -4.06
CA THR A 29 8.62 0.31 -3.45
C THR A 29 9.65 -0.82 -3.56
N ASN A 30 9.19 -2.05 -3.80
CA ASN A 30 9.99 -3.28 -3.67
C ASN A 30 10.66 -3.41 -2.28
N GLN A 31 10.04 -2.85 -1.24
CA GLN A 31 10.49 -2.93 0.14
C GLN A 31 9.43 -3.60 1.01
N ARG A 32 9.86 -4.17 2.15
CA ARG A 32 8.94 -4.62 3.18
C ARG A 32 8.42 -3.42 3.95
N LEU A 33 7.10 -3.23 4.00
CA LEU A 33 6.48 -2.11 4.71
C LEU A 33 6.71 -2.23 6.23
N TYR A 34 6.55 -3.44 6.75
CA TYR A 34 6.88 -3.78 8.12
C TYR A 34 7.96 -4.86 8.13
N ASP A 35 9.19 -4.46 8.44
CA ASP A 35 10.35 -5.37 8.52
C ASP A 35 10.93 -5.41 9.95
N GLY A 36 11.61 -6.49 10.32
CA GLY A 36 12.15 -6.67 11.68
C GLY A 36 13.03 -7.90 11.78
N LYS A 37 13.87 -7.96 12.83
CA LYS A 37 14.76 -9.10 13.10
C LYS A 37 14.02 -10.32 13.64
N THR A 38 12.80 -10.12 14.15
CA THR A 38 11.95 -11.16 14.72
C THR A 38 10.50 -10.96 14.29
N ASP A 39 9.72 -12.05 14.29
CA ASP A 39 8.29 -11.98 14.02
C ASP A 39 7.56 -11.03 14.98
N LEU A 40 8.00 -10.98 16.24
CA LEU A 40 7.43 -10.08 17.24
C LEU A 40 7.66 -8.60 16.87
N GLU A 41 8.84 -8.25 16.38
CA GLU A 41 9.13 -6.88 15.90
C GLU A 41 8.23 -6.49 14.72
N VAL A 42 8.06 -7.39 13.76
CA VAL A 42 7.19 -7.18 12.60
C VAL A 42 5.74 -7.00 13.03
N ILE A 43 5.25 -7.86 13.94
CA ILE A 43 3.89 -7.77 14.51
C ILE A 43 3.68 -6.43 15.23
N MET A 44 4.65 -6.00 16.04
CA MET A 44 4.56 -4.72 16.77
C MET A 44 4.50 -3.53 15.81
N LYS A 45 5.33 -3.51 14.76
CA LYS A 45 5.30 -2.46 13.73
C LYS A 45 3.98 -2.45 12.95
N ALA A 46 3.51 -3.61 12.52
CA ALA A 46 2.23 -3.73 11.82
C ALA A 46 1.05 -3.30 12.71
N ARG A 47 1.10 -3.57 14.02
CA ARG A 47 0.11 -3.10 15.00
C ARG A 47 0.16 -1.58 15.20
N GLU A 48 1.33 -0.95 15.08
CA GLU A 48 1.45 0.50 15.11
C GLU A 48 0.84 1.16 13.88
N ALA A 49 0.88 0.48 12.72
CA ALA A 49 0.39 0.96 11.43
C ALA A 49 0.97 2.32 11.02
N LYS A 50 2.26 2.51 11.29
CA LYS A 50 3.02 3.67 10.78
C LYS A 50 3.51 3.37 9.38
N VAL A 51 3.10 4.19 8.42
CA VAL A 51 3.38 4.00 7.00
C VAL A 51 4.16 5.21 6.49
N PRO A 52 5.34 5.03 5.88
CA PRO A 52 6.02 6.11 5.19
C PRO A 52 5.19 6.56 3.98
N PRO A 53 5.06 7.87 3.71
CA PRO A 53 4.45 8.35 2.47
C PRO A 53 5.14 7.71 1.27
N LEU A 54 4.38 7.18 0.32
CA LEU A 54 4.93 6.55 -0.88
C LEU A 54 5.81 7.54 -1.65
N ALA A 55 5.42 8.83 -1.70
CA ALA A 55 6.19 9.88 -2.36
C ALA A 55 7.59 10.11 -1.76
N SER A 56 7.86 9.65 -0.53
CA SER A 56 9.21 9.71 0.06
C SER A 56 10.19 8.68 -0.54
N ILE A 57 9.67 7.70 -1.29
CA ILE A 57 10.43 6.59 -1.89
C ILE A 57 10.25 6.55 -3.42
N ARG A 58 9.04 6.86 -3.91
CA ARG A 58 8.64 6.88 -5.31
C ARG A 58 8.00 8.24 -5.63
N ASP A 59 8.80 9.26 -5.85
CA ASP A 59 8.33 10.63 -6.13
C ASP A 59 7.70 10.81 -7.52
N ASP A 60 7.88 9.85 -8.41
CA ASP A 60 7.31 9.79 -9.75
C ASP A 60 5.91 9.16 -9.80
N VAL A 61 5.38 8.66 -8.68
CA VAL A 61 3.99 8.19 -8.62
C VAL A 61 3.02 9.35 -8.38
N PRO A 62 1.78 9.29 -8.92
CA PRO A 62 0.80 10.35 -8.68
C PRO A 62 0.50 10.52 -7.18
N ALA A 63 0.45 11.76 -6.69
CA ALA A 63 0.12 12.07 -5.28
C ALA A 63 -1.19 11.42 -4.82
N LEU A 64 -2.20 11.38 -5.70
CA LEU A 64 -3.49 10.74 -5.42
C LEU A 64 -3.36 9.22 -5.15
N LEU A 65 -2.34 8.55 -5.73
CA LEU A 65 -2.08 7.14 -5.43
C LEU A 65 -1.52 6.95 -4.02
N ASP A 66 -0.64 7.86 -3.57
CA ASP A 66 -0.14 7.88 -2.19
C ASP A 66 -1.29 8.09 -1.19
N GLU A 67 -2.19 9.04 -1.47
CA GLU A 67 -3.39 9.28 -0.65
C GLU A 67 -4.30 8.05 -0.56
N VAL A 68 -4.55 7.38 -1.69
CA VAL A 68 -5.39 6.17 -1.73
C VAL A 68 -4.75 5.02 -0.97
N ILE A 69 -3.45 4.76 -1.16
CA ILE A 69 -2.74 3.70 -0.42
C ILE A 69 -2.67 4.04 1.08
N GLY A 70 -2.40 5.30 1.43
CA GLY A 70 -2.41 5.79 2.81
C GLY A 70 -3.77 5.60 3.48
N GLY A 71 -4.86 5.93 2.78
CA GLY A 71 -6.23 5.71 3.27
C GLY A 71 -6.56 4.23 3.52
N ALA A 72 -6.09 3.32 2.65
CA ALA A 72 -6.26 1.88 2.84
C ALA A 72 -5.45 1.36 4.05
N LEU A 73 -4.29 1.95 4.32
CA LEU A 73 -3.40 1.60 5.42
C LEU A 73 -3.67 2.36 6.73
N THR A 74 -4.77 3.11 6.83
CA THR A 74 -5.15 3.79 8.07
C THR A 74 -5.32 2.77 9.20
N LYS A 75 -4.78 3.07 10.39
CA LYS A 75 -4.82 2.16 11.54
C LYS A 75 -6.24 1.75 11.93
N ASP A 76 -7.12 2.74 12.02
CA ASP A 76 -8.52 2.56 12.40
C ASP A 76 -9.36 2.10 11.18
N PRO A 77 -9.97 0.90 11.22
CA PRO A 77 -10.79 0.40 10.12
C PRO A 77 -11.94 1.33 9.69
N ASP A 78 -12.48 2.11 10.61
CA ASP A 78 -13.61 3.03 10.36
C ASP A 78 -13.18 4.26 9.53
N HIS A 79 -11.87 4.54 9.50
CA HIS A 79 -11.27 5.61 8.68
C HIS A 79 -10.68 5.09 7.35
N ARG A 80 -10.85 3.81 7.03
CA ARG A 80 -10.49 3.23 5.72
C ARG A 80 -11.69 3.27 4.76
N PHE A 81 -11.46 2.93 3.51
CA PHE A 81 -12.53 2.71 2.51
C PHE A 81 -13.63 1.79 3.05
N GLU A 82 -14.89 2.14 2.82
CA GLU A 82 -16.09 1.38 3.21
C GLU A 82 -16.13 0.00 2.58
N SER A 83 -15.58 -0.16 1.38
CA SER A 83 -15.54 -1.44 0.70
C SER A 83 -14.39 -1.55 -0.30
N ALA A 84 -14.05 -2.78 -0.67
CA ALA A 84 -13.12 -3.04 -1.78
C ALA A 84 -13.58 -2.39 -3.09
N ARG A 85 -14.91 -2.24 -3.29
CA ARG A 85 -15.47 -1.55 -4.47
C ARG A 85 -15.15 -0.06 -4.46
N GLU A 86 -15.14 0.58 -3.29
CA GLU A 86 -14.79 1.99 -3.16
C GLU A 86 -13.30 2.20 -3.44
N LEU A 87 -12.42 1.38 -2.84
CA LEU A 87 -10.99 1.39 -3.13
C LEU A 87 -10.73 1.18 -4.63
N MET A 88 -11.39 0.20 -5.25
CA MET A 88 -11.28 -0.05 -6.69
C MET A 88 -11.69 1.16 -7.53
N ARG A 89 -12.76 1.88 -7.16
CA ARG A 89 -13.16 3.11 -7.87
C ARG A 89 -12.12 4.22 -7.74
N ALA A 90 -11.50 4.37 -6.57
CA ALA A 90 -10.44 5.34 -6.34
C ALA A 90 -9.19 5.01 -7.17
N LEU A 91 -8.79 3.73 -7.23
CA LEU A 91 -7.68 3.29 -8.11
C LEU A 91 -8.01 3.48 -9.60
N ALA A 92 -9.25 3.16 -10.00
CA ALA A 92 -9.68 3.29 -11.38
C ALA A 92 -9.75 4.76 -11.85
N SER A 93 -10.08 5.71 -10.97
CA SER A 93 -10.06 7.13 -11.33
C SER A 93 -8.64 7.64 -11.58
N ILE A 94 -7.66 7.17 -10.80
CA ILE A 94 -6.24 7.46 -11.02
C ILE A 94 -5.80 6.95 -12.39
N LEU A 95 -6.11 5.69 -12.71
CA LEU A 95 -5.74 5.09 -14.01
C LEU A 95 -6.35 5.84 -15.19
N LYS A 96 -7.62 6.27 -15.09
CA LYS A 96 -8.27 7.06 -16.15
C LYS A 96 -7.66 8.44 -16.36
N ALA A 97 -7.05 9.01 -15.33
CA ALA A 97 -6.39 10.31 -15.40
C ALA A 97 -4.96 10.21 -15.96
N GLN A 98 -4.41 9.00 -16.13
CA GLN A 98 -3.09 8.82 -16.71
C GLN A 98 -3.15 8.83 -18.26
N PRO A 99 -2.42 9.74 -18.92
CA PRO A 99 -2.44 9.86 -20.38
C PRO A 99 -1.59 8.77 -21.07
N GLU A 100 -0.73 8.08 -20.34
CA GLU A 100 0.19 7.09 -20.91
C GLU A 100 -0.54 5.74 -21.12
N PRO A 101 -0.39 5.10 -22.30
CA PRO A 101 -0.94 3.76 -22.54
C PRO A 101 -0.42 2.76 -21.49
N THR A 102 -1.30 1.91 -20.98
CA THR A 102 -0.89 0.83 -20.06
C THR A 102 -0.46 -0.39 -20.87
N ASP A 103 0.76 -0.33 -21.44
CA ASP A 103 1.40 -1.45 -22.12
C ASP A 103 2.64 -1.95 -21.34
N SER A 104 3.39 -2.88 -21.93
CA SER A 104 4.54 -3.50 -21.27
C SER A 104 5.69 -2.54 -21.01
N ALA A 105 5.85 -1.45 -21.77
CA ALA A 105 7.00 -0.57 -21.66
C ALA A 105 6.96 0.35 -20.41
N PRO A 106 5.86 1.06 -20.09
CA PRO A 106 5.72 1.79 -18.84
C PRO A 106 5.76 0.87 -17.62
N LEU A 107 5.18 -0.34 -17.72
CA LEU A 107 5.24 -1.33 -16.66
C LEU A 107 6.68 -1.76 -16.38
N ALA A 108 7.46 -2.08 -17.42
CA ALA A 108 8.87 -2.44 -17.27
C ALA A 108 9.67 -1.31 -16.61
N ARG A 109 9.47 -0.05 -17.03
CA ARG A 109 10.11 1.12 -16.39
C ARG A 109 9.75 1.23 -14.91
N SER A 110 8.49 1.04 -14.56
CA SER A 110 8.03 1.09 -13.16
C SER A 110 8.69 -0.01 -12.32
N VAL A 111 8.73 -1.24 -12.83
CA VAL A 111 9.40 -2.38 -12.18
C VAL A 111 10.90 -2.12 -12.01
N GLU A 112 11.59 -1.61 -13.05
CA GLU A 112 13.01 -1.27 -12.96
C GLU A 112 13.30 -0.23 -11.88
N LYS A 113 12.44 0.81 -11.75
CA LYS A 113 12.59 1.81 -10.69
C LYS A 113 12.37 1.19 -9.31
N ALA A 114 11.37 0.34 -9.13
CA ALA A 114 11.14 -0.39 -7.90
C ALA A 114 12.33 -1.29 -7.54
N LEU A 115 12.91 -2.00 -8.50
CA LEU A 115 14.09 -2.84 -8.28
C LEU A 115 15.32 -2.05 -7.81
N LYS A 116 15.53 -0.82 -8.32
CA LYS A 116 16.63 0.05 -7.92
C LYS A 116 16.53 0.51 -6.47
N ILE A 117 15.32 0.69 -5.94
CA ILE A 117 15.09 1.12 -4.54
C ILE A 117 15.61 0.10 -3.51
N ARG A 118 15.57 -1.19 -3.85
CA ARG A 118 16.06 -2.26 -2.97
C ARG A 118 17.57 -2.52 -3.15
N GLY A 119 18.19 -1.91 -4.16
CA GLY A 119 19.58 -2.14 -4.57
C GLY A 119 20.63 -1.32 -3.82
N ASP A 120 20.22 -0.38 -2.98
CA ASP A 120 21.06 0.38 -2.04
C ASP A 120 21.01 -0.21 -0.63
#